data_AF-K6DZE5-F1
#
_entry.id   AF-K6DZE5-F1
#
_cell.length_a   1.000
_cell.length_b   1.000
_cell.length_c   1.000
_cell.angle_alpha   90.00
_cell.angle_beta   90.00
_cell.angle_gamma   90.00
#
_symmetry.space_group_name_H-M   'P 1'
#
loop_
_entity.id
_entity.type
_entity.pdbx_description
1 polymer ?
#
loop_
_entity_poly.entity_id
_entity_poly.type
_entity_poly.pdbx_seq_one_letter_code
_entity_poly.pdbx_strand_id
1 'polypeptide(L)' 'MSRMLTSIFMIGSIGYFAYRFRFRIINVLLGSSWMRRLAVGSMMSLPGVKNKMMQSVFGRPSEW' A
#
# COMPACT_ATOMS: atom_id res chain seq x y z
N MET A 1 -15.39 24.91 -19.22
CA MET A 1 -13.95 25.20 -19.44
C MET A 1 -13.15 25.14 -18.14
N SER A 2 -13.55 25.86 -17.08
CA SER A 2 -12.87 25.88 -15.77
C SER A 2 -12.61 24.49 -15.17
N ARG A 3 -13.60 23.59 -15.17
CA ARG A 3 -13.49 22.24 -14.57
C ARG A 3 -12.38 21.37 -15.18
N MET A 4 -12.14 21.44 -16.50
CA MET A 4 -11.07 20.69 -17.15
C MET A 4 -9.69 21.25 -16.79
N LEU A 5 -9.56 22.57 -16.74
CA LEU A 5 -8.32 23.22 -16.33
C LEU A 5 -7.95 22.87 -14.89
N THR A 6 -8.95 22.89 -13.98
CA THR A 6 -8.74 22.53 -12.57
C THR A 6 -8.32 21.06 -12.43
N SER A 7 -8.90 20.15 -13.23
CA SER A 7 -8.54 18.73 -13.22
C SER A 7 -7.09 18.49 -13.68
N ILE A 8 -6.67 19.15 -14.76
CA ILE A 8 -5.30 19.08 -15.27
C ILE A 8 -4.30 19.63 -14.25
N PHE A 9 -4.61 20.77 -13.63
CA PHE A 9 -3.78 21.34 -12.57
C PHE A 9 -3.70 20.44 -11.34
N MET A 10 -4.80 19.76 -10.96
CA MET A 10 -4.82 18.80 -9.85
C MET A 10 -3.90 17.61 -10.12
N ILE A 11 -4.00 17.00 -11.31
CA ILE A 11 -3.17 15.85 -11.68
C ILE A 11 -1.69 16.28 -11.79
N GLY A 12 -1.42 17.43 -12.40
CA GLY A 12 -0.06 17.97 -12.55
C GLY A 12 0.59 18.33 -11.21
N SER A 13 -0.17 18.92 -10.27
CA SER A 13 0.35 19.28 -8.95
C SER A 13 0.62 18.04 -8.08
N ILE A 14 -0.24 17.03 -8.13
CA ILE A 14 0.00 15.73 -7.47
C ILE A 14 1.27 15.08 -8.03
N GLY A 15 1.43 15.04 -9.35
CA GLY A 15 2.63 14.51 -10.00
C GLY A 15 3.90 15.30 -9.65
N TYR A 16 3.82 16.62 -9.61
CA TYR A 16 4.94 17.49 -9.24
C TYR A 16 5.34 17.30 -7.76
N PHE A 17 4.37 17.20 -6.85
CA PHE A 17 4.64 16.89 -5.45
C PHE A 17 5.26 15.50 -5.27
N ALA A 18 4.76 14.50 -6.00
CA ALA A 18 5.30 13.15 -6.00
C ALA A 18 6.76 13.13 -6.49
N TYR A 19 7.09 13.91 -7.51
CA TYR A 19 8.45 14.02 -8.03
C TYR A 19 9.38 14.79 -7.08
N ARG A 20 8.91 15.92 -6.55
CA ARG A 20 9.68 16.78 -5.62
C ARG A 20 9.97 16.08 -4.29
N PHE A 21 9.02 15.31 -3.78
CA PHE A 21 9.13 14.58 -2.51
C PHE A 21 9.35 13.08 -2.70
N ARG A 22 9.86 12.66 -3.87
CA ARG A 22 10.14 11.26 -4.25
C ARG A 22 10.55 10.39 -3.07
N PHE A 23 11.58 10.80 -2.34
CA PHE A 23 12.13 10.00 -1.25
C PHE A 23 11.36 10.12 0.06
N ARG A 24 10.78 11.28 0.37
CA ARG A 24 10.06 11.53 1.62
C ARG A 24 8.68 10.86 1.60
N ILE A 25 7.99 10.89 0.45
CA ILE A 25 6.71 10.20 0.23
C ILE A 25 6.93 8.70 0.28
N ILE A 26 7.94 8.15 -0.41
CA ILE A 26 8.24 6.73 -0.36
C ILE A 26 8.62 6.28 1.05
N ASN A 27 9.41 7.06 1.81
CA ASN A 27 9.75 6.70 3.18
C ASN A 27 8.54 6.72 4.12
N VAL A 28 7.62 7.69 3.97
CA VAL A 28 6.38 7.74 4.76
C VAL A 28 5.41 6.64 4.32
N LEU A 29 5.34 6.34 3.02
CA LEU A 29 4.60 5.19 2.50
C LEU A 29 5.13 3.90 3.13
N LEU A 30 6.42 3.60 2.97
CA LEU A 30 7.02 2.33 3.40
C LEU A 30 7.15 2.23 4.92
N GLY A 31 7.36 3.35 5.62
CA GLY A 31 7.55 3.40 7.07
C GLY A 31 6.25 3.55 7.88
N SER A 32 5.11 3.84 7.25
CA SER A 32 3.85 4.00 7.99
C SER A 32 3.17 2.66 8.26
N SER A 33 2.72 2.48 9.51
CA SER A 33 1.78 1.42 9.91
C SER A 33 0.50 1.41 9.07
N TRP A 34 0.17 2.53 8.43
CA TRP A 34 -0.98 2.67 7.54
C TRP A 34 -0.81 1.87 6.24
N MET A 35 0.34 1.97 5.58
CA MET A 35 0.66 1.14 4.41
C MET A 35 0.70 -0.34 4.79
N ARG A 36 1.26 -0.68 5.95
CA ARG A 36 1.27 -2.06 6.45
C ARG A 36 -0.16 -2.60 6.62
N ARG A 37 -1.08 -1.80 7.16
CA ARG A 37 -2.50 -2.18 7.28
C ARG A 37 -3.19 -2.34 5.93
N LEU A 38 -2.87 -1.51 4.94
CA LEU A 38 -3.41 -1.66 3.58
C LEU A 38 -2.87 -2.91 2.88
N ALA A 39 -1.57 -3.15 2.97
CA ALA A 39 -0.93 -4.33 2.38
C ALA A 39 -1.44 -5.61 3.04
N VAL A 40 -1.41 -5.68 4.38
CA VAL A 40 -1.88 -6.85 5.13
C VAL A 40 -3.39 -7.03 4.98
N GLY A 41 -4.17 -5.95 5.04
CA GLY A 41 -5.62 -5.99 4.86
C GLY A 41 -6.03 -6.48 3.47
N SER A 42 -5.34 -6.01 2.42
CA SER A 42 -5.55 -6.46 1.04
C SER A 42 -5.11 -7.90 0.81
N MET A 43 -4.01 -8.34 1.44
CA MET A 43 -3.54 -9.72 1.32
C MET A 43 -4.40 -10.71 2.15
N MET A 44 -4.90 -10.30 3.32
CA MET A 44 -5.76 -11.12 4.18
C MET A 44 -7.22 -11.17 3.76
N SER A 45 -7.70 -10.21 2.95
CA SER A 45 -9.05 -10.28 2.36
C SER A 45 -9.17 -11.38 1.31
N LEU A 46 -8.05 -11.87 0.76
CA LEU A 46 -8.02 -12.99 -0.16
C LEU A 46 -8.05 -14.32 0.61
N PRO A 47 -9.14 -15.12 0.53
CA PRO A 47 -9.28 -16.36 1.32
C PRO A 47 -8.20 -17.40 1.00
N GLY A 48 -7.69 -17.45 -0.23
CA GLY A 48 -6.60 -18.35 -0.63
C GLY A 48 -5.23 -17.99 -0.03
N VAL A 49 -4.92 -16.69 0.07
CA VAL A 49 -3.67 -16.20 0.67
C VAL A 49 -3.75 -16.29 2.19
N LYS A 50 -4.90 -15.91 2.76
CA LYS A 50 -5.21 -16.06 4.19
C LYS A 50 -5.04 -17.51 4.64
N ASN A 51 -5.64 -18.48 3.96
CA ASN A 51 -5.55 -19.89 4.36
C ASN A 51 -4.11 -20.43 4.26
N LYS A 52 -3.35 -20.05 3.22
CA LYS A 52 -1.92 -20.42 3.11
C LYS A 52 -1.05 -19.80 4.20
N MET A 53 -1.25 -18.51 4.54
CA MET A 53 -0.54 -17.86 5.64
C MET A 53 -0.92 -18.46 7.00
N MET A 54 -2.21 -18.69 7.24
CA MET A 54 -2.65 -19.31 8.49
C MET A 54 -2.11 -20.73 8.61
N GLN A 55 -2.05 -21.49 7.51
CA GLN A 55 -1.47 -22.82 7.50
C GLN A 55 0.07 -22.80 7.60
N SER A 56 0.76 -21.76 7.14
CA SER A 56 2.22 -21.65 7.31
C SER A 56 2.65 -21.11 8.68
N VAL A 57 1.83 -20.24 9.30
CA VAL A 57 2.13 -19.61 10.60
C VAL A 57 1.60 -20.46 11.77
N PHE A 58 0.46 -21.12 11.60
CA PHE A 58 -0.16 -21.97 12.63
C PHE A 58 -0.08 -23.47 12.31
N GLY A 59 0.40 -23.86 11.12
CA GLY A 59 0.61 -25.26 10.78
C GLY A 59 1.93 -25.79 11.35
N ARG A 60 1.89 -26.11 12.65
CA ARG A 60 2.79 -27.01 13.41
C ARG A 60 4.29 -26.62 13.47
N PRO A 61 4.88 -26.58 14.69
CA PRO A 61 6.30 -26.90 14.82
C PRO A 61 6.47 -28.36 14.37
N SER A 62 7.30 -28.61 13.37
CA SER A 62 7.85 -29.93 13.15
C SER A 62 8.78 -30.23 14.32
N GLU A 63 8.23 -30.90 15.35
CA GLU A 63 9.02 -31.60 16.36
C GLU A 63 9.87 -32.65 15.62
N TRP A 64 11.19 -32.44 15.66
CA TRP A 64 12.23 -33.41 15.39
C TRP A 64 12.26 -34.46 16.49
#